data_AF-A0A259SS64-F1
#
_entry.id   AF-A0A259SS64-F1
#
_cell.length_a   1.000
_cell.length_b   1.000
_cell.length_c   1.000
_cell.angle_alpha   90.00
_cell.angle_beta   90.00
_cell.angle_gamma   90.00
#
_symmetry.space_group_name_H-M   'P 1'
#
loop_
_entity.id
_entity.type
_entity.pdbx_description
1 polymer ?
#
loop_
_entity_poly.entity_id
_entity_poly.type
_entity_poly.pdbx_seq_one_letter_code
_entity_poly.pdbx_strand_id
1 'polypeptide(L)'
;MMAFANLVWGVEPTPQTTFLLFIALIVVHGLLNTFGVNIVSLLSNVSAWWHIVGVLVIVGALWIMPTQHQDVGWTFTHWYNGTGWSFGPYVFLMGLLMAQYTYTGYDASAHVAEETKNASIAAPKGIVMSVVISIIGGWILLFSITAAIQDGSDKGIAGLLGSQTGLPPAQIFLDALNNPTMAKFLLFIVCGAQFFCGMASVTANSRMSYAFSRDNAIPGSRIWAKVNKRTGTPTNSIWLCVVLSIILTTPALFNTTAYLAVTSVAVIGLYIAYVTPVFLRRLDKSFVPGPWNLGRWSAVVGWIAVVWVVLIIILFVLPPVNPITIDTFNYAPVAVVVVALLSIVLWFAYGKRDFMASSVEAEHLTLAPEKLLEE
;
A
#
# COMPACT_ATOMS: atom_id res chain seq x y z
N MET A 1 3.07 2.81 14.38
CA MET A 1 2.96 4.09 15.12
C MET A 1 2.43 3.91 16.55
N MET A 2 1.35 3.16 16.79
CA MET A 2 0.87 2.95 18.16
C MET A 2 1.88 2.27 19.09
N ALA A 3 2.63 1.25 18.63
CA ALA A 3 3.72 0.68 19.43
C ALA A 3 4.81 1.70 19.78
N PHE A 4 5.16 2.60 18.86
CA PHE A 4 6.09 3.69 19.14
C PHE A 4 5.51 4.67 20.18
N ALA A 5 4.24 5.04 20.03
CA ALA A 5 3.57 5.92 20.99
C ALA A 5 3.46 5.30 22.39
N ASN A 6 3.23 3.99 22.47
CA ASN A 6 3.27 3.24 23.72
C ASN A 6 4.66 3.27 24.37
N LEU A 7 5.71 2.96 23.59
CA LEU A 7 7.07 2.91 24.10
C LEU A 7 7.64 4.29 24.51
N VAL A 8 7.19 5.37 23.88
CA VAL A 8 7.69 6.73 24.14
C VAL A 8 6.84 7.48 25.15
N TRP A 9 5.52 7.41 25.02
CA TRP A 9 4.56 8.22 25.79
C TRP A 9 3.62 7.39 26.68
N GLY A 10 3.73 6.06 26.69
CA GLY A 10 2.87 5.19 27.50
C GLY A 10 1.42 5.11 27.01
N VAL A 11 1.13 5.55 25.78
CA VAL A 11 -0.22 5.50 25.22
C VAL A 11 -0.57 4.05 24.87
N GLU A 12 -1.59 3.48 25.51
CA GLU A 12 -2.03 2.12 25.22
C GLU A 12 -2.68 2.01 23.83
N PRO A 13 -2.29 1.02 23.02
CA PRO A 13 -2.97 0.72 21.76
C PRO A 13 -4.37 0.15 22.03
N THR A 14 -5.40 0.98 21.86
CA THR A 14 -6.80 0.56 21.86
C THR A 14 -7.41 0.83 20.48
N PRO A 15 -8.54 0.21 20.12
CA PRO A 15 -9.23 0.53 18.85
C PRO A 15 -9.51 2.03 18.72
N GLN A 16 -9.88 2.69 19.82
CA GLN A 16 -10.18 4.12 19.88
C GLN A 16 -8.93 4.98 19.67
N THR A 17 -7.84 4.73 20.41
CA THR A 17 -6.61 5.52 20.27
C THR A 17 -5.96 5.33 18.90
N THR A 18 -6.04 4.10 18.36
CA THR A 18 -5.58 3.79 17.00
C THR A 18 -6.39 4.54 15.94
N PHE A 19 -7.72 4.56 16.06
CA PHE A 19 -8.59 5.26 15.12
C PHE A 19 -8.44 6.78 15.19
N LEU A 20 -8.28 7.35 16.39
CA LEU A 20 -8.00 8.78 16.56
C LEU A 20 -6.66 9.17 15.95
N LEU A 21 -5.62 8.35 16.13
CA LEU A 21 -4.34 8.55 15.48
C LEU A 21 -4.49 8.48 13.96
N PHE A 22 -5.25 7.51 13.44
CA PHE A 22 -5.55 7.41 12.01
C PHE A 22 -6.25 8.68 11.48
N ILE A 23 -7.28 9.20 12.17
CA ILE A 23 -7.96 10.45 11.79
C ILE A 23 -6.96 11.61 11.75
N ALA A 24 -6.15 11.76 12.80
CA ALA A 24 -5.15 12.83 12.86
C ALA A 24 -4.18 12.76 11.67
N LEU A 25 -3.66 11.56 11.37
CA LEU A 25 -2.72 11.34 10.28
C LEU A 25 -3.35 11.58 8.91
N ILE A 26 -4.56 11.05 8.65
CA ILE A 26 -5.19 11.21 7.34
C ILE A 26 -5.62 12.66 7.07
N VAL A 27 -6.01 13.40 8.11
CA VAL A 27 -6.26 14.85 8.02
C VAL A 27 -4.96 15.60 7.71
N VAL A 28 -3.85 15.27 8.40
CA VAL A 28 -2.53 15.84 8.09
C VAL A 28 -2.13 15.53 6.64
N HIS A 29 -2.30 14.30 6.17
CA HIS A 29 -2.03 13.94 4.78
C HIS A 29 -2.90 14.72 3.78
N GLY A 30 -4.18 14.94 4.10
CA GLY A 30 -5.09 15.76 3.29
C GLY A 30 -4.65 17.22 3.22
N LEU A 31 -4.22 17.80 4.36
CA LEU A 31 -3.68 19.15 4.43
C LEU A 31 -2.38 19.29 3.61
N LEU A 32 -1.43 18.37 3.80
CA LEU A 32 -0.16 18.36 3.04
C LEU A 32 -0.40 18.25 1.53
N ASN A 33 -1.42 17.48 1.12
CA ASN A 33 -1.81 17.36 -0.28
C ASN A 33 -2.53 18.60 -0.82
N THR A 34 -3.03 19.49 0.04
CA THR A 34 -3.78 20.70 -0.35
C THR A 34 -2.85 21.92 -0.60
N PHE A 35 -1.73 22.01 0.13
CA PHE A 35 -0.89 23.22 0.15
C PHE A 35 -0.05 23.47 -1.11
N GLY A 36 0.05 22.50 -2.02
CA GLY A 36 0.60 22.72 -3.36
C GLY A 36 1.44 21.56 -3.90
N VAL A 37 1.49 21.42 -5.23
CA VAL A 37 2.21 20.34 -5.92
C VAL A 37 3.70 20.34 -5.60
N ASN A 38 4.31 21.51 -5.45
CA ASN A 38 5.74 21.65 -5.12
C ASN A 38 6.09 21.07 -3.74
N ILE A 39 5.20 21.22 -2.75
CA ILE A 39 5.40 20.63 -1.42
C ILE A 39 5.29 19.12 -1.49
N VAL A 40 4.29 18.60 -2.22
CA VAL A 40 4.13 17.15 -2.42
C VAL A 40 5.35 16.55 -3.13
N SER A 41 5.89 17.23 -4.14
CA SER A 41 7.11 16.83 -4.84
C SER A 41 8.34 16.81 -3.92
N LEU A 42 8.54 17.88 -3.13
CA LEU A 42 9.61 17.94 -2.13
C LEU A 42 9.50 16.80 -1.10
N LEU A 43 8.32 16.60 -0.52
CA LEU A 43 8.08 15.55 0.46
C LEU A 43 8.23 14.14 -0.14
N SER A 44 7.89 13.96 -1.42
CA SER A 44 8.13 12.70 -2.13
C SER A 44 9.63 12.41 -2.31
N ASN A 45 10.44 13.44 -2.60
CA ASN A 45 11.89 13.30 -2.66
C ASN A 45 12.51 12.99 -1.29
N VAL A 46 12.05 13.68 -0.23
CA VAL A 46 12.47 13.39 1.15
C VAL A 46 12.08 11.96 1.53
N SER A 47 10.86 11.54 1.20
CA SER A 47 10.37 10.18 1.40
C SER A 47 11.30 9.14 0.78
N ALA A 48 11.70 9.32 -0.49
CA ALA A 48 12.58 8.37 -1.17
C ALA A 48 13.90 8.17 -0.42
N TRP A 49 14.54 9.26 0.02
CA TRP A 49 15.77 9.19 0.81
C TRP A 49 15.54 8.64 2.22
N TRP A 50 14.41 8.98 2.86
CA TRP A 50 14.03 8.43 4.16
C TRP A 50 13.92 6.92 4.12
N HIS A 51 13.34 6.34 3.07
CA HIS A 51 13.25 4.90 2.90
C HIS A 51 14.62 4.27 2.68
N ILE A 52 15.44 4.83 1.79
CA ILE A 52 16.78 4.28 1.50
C ILE A 52 17.69 4.36 2.73
N VAL A 53 17.87 5.56 3.29
CA VAL A 53 18.74 5.80 4.45
C VAL A 53 18.18 5.10 5.69
N GLY A 54 16.86 5.16 5.89
CA GLY A 54 16.20 4.50 7.02
C GLY A 54 16.40 3.00 7.03
N VAL A 55 16.26 2.34 5.88
CA VAL A 55 16.55 0.89 5.75
C VAL A 55 18.01 0.61 6.03
N LEU A 56 18.94 1.41 5.49
CA LEU A 56 20.38 1.23 5.76
C LEU A 56 20.72 1.38 7.24
N VAL A 57 20.12 2.36 7.94
CA VAL A 57 20.30 2.55 9.37
C VAL A 57 19.74 1.38 10.17
N ILE A 58 18.54 0.90 9.84
CA ILE A 58 17.94 -0.27 10.50
C ILE A 58 18.82 -1.51 10.31
N VAL A 59 19.20 -1.81 9.07
CA VAL A 59 20.06 -2.95 8.73
C VAL A 59 21.41 -2.82 9.45
N GLY A 60 22.05 -1.66 9.38
CA GLY A 60 23.34 -1.41 10.04
C GLY A 60 23.26 -1.60 11.56
N ALA A 61 22.23 -1.04 12.21
CA ALA A 61 22.03 -1.21 13.64
C ALA A 61 21.84 -2.69 14.02
N LEU A 62 21.04 -3.43 13.23
CA LEU A 62 20.77 -4.85 13.46
C LEU A 62 22.00 -5.75 13.21
N TRP A 63 22.97 -5.35 12.41
CA TRP A 63 24.19 -6.14 12.19
C TRP A 63 25.36 -5.75 13.10
N ILE A 64 25.41 -4.50 13.56
CA ILE A 64 26.54 -3.99 14.35
C ILE A 64 26.32 -4.13 15.86
N MET A 65 25.09 -3.95 16.34
CA MET A 65 24.82 -3.87 17.79
C MET A 65 24.53 -5.20 18.46
N PRO A 66 23.73 -6.13 17.89
CA PRO A 66 23.49 -7.41 18.51
C PRO A 66 24.78 -8.22 18.63
N THR A 67 24.95 -8.91 19.77
CA THR A 67 26.11 -9.80 20.01
C THR A 67 25.97 -11.15 19.33
N GLN A 68 24.75 -11.51 18.92
CA GLN A 68 24.42 -12.76 18.26
C GLN A 68 23.36 -12.56 17.17
N HIS A 69 23.49 -13.36 16.14
CA HIS A 69 22.53 -13.51 15.04
C HIS A 69 22.22 -14.99 14.90
N GLN A 70 21.01 -15.30 14.42
CA GLN A 70 20.72 -16.65 13.95
C GLN A 70 21.63 -17.00 12.79
N ASP A 71 21.97 -18.28 12.67
CA ASP A 71 22.80 -18.72 11.56
C ASP A 71 22.06 -18.57 10.23
N VAL A 72 22.82 -18.47 9.14
CA VAL A 72 22.28 -18.29 7.79
C VAL A 72 21.36 -19.47 7.42
N GLY A 73 21.73 -20.69 7.80
CA GLY A 73 20.92 -21.88 7.53
C GLY A 73 19.55 -21.77 8.19
N TRP A 74 19.52 -21.47 9.49
CA TRP A 74 18.29 -21.23 10.24
C TRP A 74 17.46 -20.11 9.62
N THR A 75 18.07 -18.96 9.32
CA THR A 75 17.36 -17.80 8.79
C THR A 75 16.67 -18.08 7.44
N PHE A 76 17.24 -18.94 6.60
CA PHE A 76 16.67 -19.32 5.31
C PHE A 76 15.69 -20.49 5.35
N THR A 77 15.89 -21.43 6.27
CA THR A 77 15.26 -22.76 6.18
C THR A 77 14.37 -23.11 7.36
N HIS A 78 14.47 -22.38 8.47
CA HIS A 78 13.64 -22.65 9.64
C HIS A 78 12.17 -22.44 9.30
N TRP A 79 11.35 -23.42 9.65
CA TRP A 79 9.94 -23.46 9.34
C TRP A 79 9.12 -23.43 10.62
N TYR A 80 8.42 -22.32 10.85
CA TYR A 80 7.49 -22.17 11.96
C TYR A 80 6.05 -22.09 11.45
N ASN A 81 5.20 -23.02 11.88
CA ASN A 81 3.79 -23.06 11.51
C ASN A 81 2.89 -22.71 12.71
N GLY A 82 2.52 -21.44 12.82
CA GLY A 82 1.54 -20.95 13.81
C GLY A 82 0.09 -20.92 13.30
N THR A 83 -0.20 -21.47 12.12
CA THR A 83 -1.50 -21.28 11.45
C THR A 83 -2.58 -22.27 11.89
N GLY A 84 -2.19 -23.39 12.51
CA GLY A 84 -3.10 -24.49 12.86
C GLY A 84 -3.52 -25.39 11.69
N TRP A 85 -3.05 -25.10 10.47
CA TRP A 85 -3.22 -25.98 9.30
C TRP A 85 -2.11 -27.03 9.24
N SER A 86 -2.46 -28.27 8.89
CA SER A 86 -1.50 -29.38 8.75
C SER A 86 -0.93 -29.53 7.34
N PHE A 87 -1.62 -29.02 6.31
CA PHE A 87 -1.19 -29.14 4.92
C PHE A 87 -0.11 -28.09 4.59
N GLY A 88 1.16 -28.50 4.66
CA GLY A 88 2.34 -27.63 4.48
C GLY A 88 2.30 -26.70 3.25
N PRO A 89 1.96 -27.18 2.04
CA PRO A 89 1.87 -26.32 0.86
C PRO A 89 0.87 -25.17 1.02
N TYR A 90 -0.24 -25.38 1.72
CA TYR A 90 -1.19 -24.32 2.00
C TYR A 90 -0.61 -23.29 2.96
N VAL A 91 0.04 -23.72 4.04
CA VAL A 91 0.72 -22.83 4.99
C VAL A 91 1.77 -21.97 4.28
N PHE A 92 2.53 -22.56 3.36
CA PHE A 92 3.53 -21.85 2.56
C PHE A 92 2.88 -20.77 1.69
N LEU A 93 1.80 -21.12 0.98
CA LEU A 93 1.05 -20.18 0.15
C LEU A 93 0.42 -19.04 0.97
N MET A 94 -0.06 -19.32 2.19
CA MET A 94 -0.57 -18.27 3.09
C MET A 94 0.53 -17.30 3.54
N GLY A 95 1.77 -17.77 3.70
CA GLY A 95 2.93 -16.90 3.97
C GLY A 95 3.20 -15.86 2.87
N LEU A 96 2.81 -16.16 1.61
CA LEU A 96 2.99 -15.23 0.49
C LEU A 96 2.06 -14.01 0.56
N LEU A 97 0.95 -14.08 1.32
CA LEU A 97 -0.05 -13.01 1.39
C LEU A 97 0.54 -11.70 1.94
N MET A 98 1.40 -11.79 2.96
CA MET A 98 2.06 -10.60 3.53
C MET A 98 3.00 -9.93 2.53
N ALA A 99 3.68 -10.72 1.69
CA ALA A 99 4.49 -10.17 0.60
C ALA A 99 3.60 -9.48 -0.45
N GLN A 100 2.44 -10.05 -0.79
CA GLN A 100 1.53 -9.38 -1.73
C GLN A 100 0.95 -8.08 -1.17
N TYR A 101 0.64 -8.03 0.14
CA TYR A 101 0.21 -6.80 0.79
C TYR A 101 1.25 -5.67 0.66
N THR A 102 2.53 -5.99 0.88
CA THR A 102 3.61 -5.00 0.82
C THR A 102 3.98 -4.56 -0.60
N TYR A 103 3.73 -5.39 -1.62
CA TYR A 103 3.93 -5.04 -3.04
C TYR A 103 2.70 -4.40 -3.68
N THR A 104 2.06 -3.45 -2.99
CA THR A 104 0.97 -2.64 -3.54
C THR A 104 1.43 -1.19 -3.77
N GLY A 105 0.77 -0.46 -4.69
CA GLY A 105 1.03 0.96 -4.93
C GLY A 105 2.24 1.26 -5.83
N TYR A 106 2.85 0.25 -6.46
CA TYR A 106 3.97 0.44 -7.38
C TYR A 106 3.60 1.21 -8.66
N ASP A 107 2.30 1.29 -8.99
CA ASP A 107 1.75 2.04 -10.12
C ASP A 107 1.48 3.52 -9.80
N ALA A 108 1.85 3.98 -8.61
CA ALA A 108 1.69 5.39 -8.22
C ALA A 108 2.28 6.36 -9.24
N SER A 109 3.38 6.00 -9.91
CA SER A 109 3.97 6.80 -10.99
C SER A 109 3.04 7.02 -12.18
N ALA A 110 2.08 6.13 -12.44
CA ALA A 110 1.07 6.31 -13.47
C ALA A 110 -0.01 7.32 -13.06
N HIS A 111 -0.35 7.40 -11.76
CA HIS A 111 -1.38 8.32 -11.26
C HIS A 111 -0.94 9.78 -11.27
N VAL A 112 0.37 10.04 -11.26
CA VAL A 112 0.97 11.38 -11.36
C VAL A 112 1.61 11.62 -12.73
N ALA A 113 1.22 10.85 -13.75
CA ALA A 113 1.78 10.98 -15.08
C ALA A 113 1.57 12.38 -15.70
N GLU A 114 0.44 13.04 -15.40
CA GLU A 114 0.15 14.41 -15.87
C GLU A 114 1.14 15.45 -15.32
N GLU A 115 1.74 15.19 -14.15
CA GLU A 115 2.72 16.05 -13.49
C GLU A 115 4.17 15.58 -13.76
N THR A 116 4.36 14.52 -14.56
CA THR A 116 5.67 13.86 -14.77
C THR A 116 6.32 14.26 -16.10
N LYS A 117 7.57 14.76 -16.04
CA LYS A 117 8.37 15.03 -17.24
C LYS A 117 8.70 13.73 -17.98
N ASN A 118 8.45 13.69 -19.30
CA ASN A 118 8.67 12.51 -20.14
C ASN A 118 7.91 11.26 -19.65
N ALA A 119 6.65 11.43 -19.25
CA ALA A 119 5.82 10.40 -18.60
C ALA A 119 5.74 9.07 -19.37
N SER A 120 5.75 9.09 -20.71
CA SER A 120 5.66 7.90 -21.57
C SER A 120 6.84 6.93 -21.39
N ILE A 121 7.97 7.38 -20.84
CA ILE A 121 9.15 6.57 -20.52
C ILE A 121 9.41 6.56 -19.01
N ALA A 122 9.30 7.72 -18.35
CA ALA A 122 9.62 7.88 -16.94
C ALA A 122 8.67 7.09 -16.04
N ALA A 123 7.36 7.13 -16.29
CA ALA A 123 6.38 6.42 -15.48
C ALA A 123 6.55 4.89 -15.54
N PRO A 124 6.58 4.23 -16.72
CA PRO A 124 6.75 2.77 -16.77
C PRO A 124 8.12 2.32 -16.26
N LYS A 125 9.19 3.09 -16.51
CA LYS A 125 10.51 2.81 -15.94
C LYS A 125 10.48 2.93 -14.41
N GLY A 126 9.80 3.93 -13.86
CA GLY A 126 9.61 4.14 -12.43
C GLY A 126 8.90 2.94 -11.77
N ILE A 127 7.82 2.45 -12.39
CA ILE A 127 7.09 1.26 -11.93
C ILE A 127 8.00 0.03 -11.84
N VAL A 128 8.76 -0.25 -12.90
CA VAL A 128 9.65 -1.44 -12.89
C VAL A 128 10.80 -1.28 -11.91
N MET A 129 11.45 -0.12 -11.90
CA MET A 129 12.60 0.12 -11.03
C MET A 129 12.22 0.14 -9.55
N SER A 130 11.04 0.66 -9.20
CA SER A 130 10.56 0.64 -7.81
C SER A 130 10.40 -0.79 -7.31
N VAL A 131 9.81 -1.69 -8.11
CA VAL A 131 9.68 -3.11 -7.77
C VAL A 131 11.05 -3.77 -7.64
N VAL A 132 11.96 -3.56 -8.60
CA VAL A 132 13.30 -4.17 -8.58
C VAL A 132 14.11 -3.73 -7.35
N ILE A 133 14.10 -2.44 -7.03
CA ILE A 133 14.82 -1.91 -5.86
C ILE A 133 14.19 -2.44 -4.57
N SER A 134 12.85 -2.49 -4.50
CA SER A 134 12.13 -3.04 -3.34
C SER A 134 12.40 -4.53 -3.12
N ILE A 135 12.59 -5.33 -4.18
CA ILE A 135 13.00 -6.74 -4.06
C ILE A 135 14.34 -6.84 -3.34
N ILE A 136 15.34 -6.06 -3.77
CA ILE A 136 16.68 -6.13 -3.18
C ILE A 136 16.68 -5.58 -1.75
N GLY A 137 16.19 -4.36 -1.56
CA GLY A 137 16.20 -3.68 -0.26
C GLY A 137 15.28 -4.35 0.77
N GLY A 138 14.07 -4.72 0.35
CA GLY A 138 13.11 -5.44 1.19
C GLY A 138 13.62 -6.81 1.60
N TRP A 139 14.28 -7.54 0.70
CA TRP A 139 14.89 -8.82 1.03
C TRP A 139 16.03 -8.68 2.05
N ILE A 140 16.94 -7.72 1.87
CA ILE A 140 18.02 -7.44 2.84
C ILE A 140 17.44 -7.08 4.21
N LEU A 141 16.41 -6.23 4.24
CA LEU A 141 15.76 -5.82 5.48
C LEU A 141 15.11 -7.02 6.18
N LEU A 142 14.31 -7.81 5.45
CA LEU A 142 13.62 -8.99 6.02
C LEU A 142 14.63 -10.03 6.53
N PHE A 143 15.69 -10.28 5.77
CA PHE A 143 16.78 -11.16 6.20
C PHE A 143 17.42 -10.65 7.49
N SER A 144 17.75 -9.35 7.56
CA SER A 144 18.41 -8.74 8.72
C SER A 144 17.53 -8.77 9.97
N ILE A 145 16.23 -8.51 9.83
CA ILE A 145 15.27 -8.60 10.95
C ILE A 145 15.14 -10.05 11.44
N THR A 146 15.05 -11.01 10.51
CA THR A 146 14.89 -12.44 10.85
C THR A 146 16.15 -12.99 11.51
N ALA A 147 17.32 -12.64 10.99
CA ALA A 147 18.61 -13.02 11.57
C ALA A 147 18.84 -12.39 12.96
N ALA A 148 18.22 -11.24 13.24
CA ALA A 148 18.32 -10.57 14.54
C ALA A 148 17.41 -11.18 15.64
N ILE A 149 16.57 -12.17 15.32
CA ILE A 149 15.78 -12.89 16.33
C ILE A 149 16.72 -13.53 17.35
N GLN A 150 16.50 -13.27 18.64
CA GLN A 150 17.40 -13.74 19.70
C GLN A 150 17.11 -15.18 20.15
N ASP A 151 15.83 -15.55 20.23
CA ASP A 151 15.39 -16.93 20.50
C ASP A 151 14.69 -17.50 19.25
N GLY A 152 15.45 -18.26 18.46
CA GLY A 152 14.98 -18.93 17.25
C GLY A 152 14.25 -20.26 17.50
N SER A 153 13.93 -20.61 18.75
CA SER A 153 13.08 -21.77 19.03
C SER A 153 11.61 -21.45 18.73
N ASP A 154 10.79 -22.49 18.50
CA ASP A 154 9.35 -22.32 18.32
C ASP A 154 8.69 -21.55 19.48
N LYS A 155 9.22 -21.69 20.70
CA LYS A 155 8.76 -20.94 21.88
C LYS A 155 9.13 -19.47 21.81
N GLY A 156 10.36 -19.16 21.37
CA GLY A 156 10.82 -17.79 21.15
C GLY A 156 9.98 -17.08 20.10
N ILE A 157 9.75 -17.73 18.96
CA ILE A 157 8.90 -17.20 17.88
C ILE A 157 7.46 -17.00 18.36
N ALA A 158 6.88 -17.98 19.07
CA ALA A 158 5.56 -17.83 19.67
C ALA A 158 5.50 -16.67 20.67
N GLY A 159 6.56 -16.47 21.46
CA GLY A 159 6.70 -15.35 22.39
C GLY A 159 6.73 -13.98 21.69
N LEU A 160 7.39 -13.87 20.53
CA LEU A 160 7.38 -12.66 19.72
C LEU A 160 5.98 -12.32 19.18
N LEU A 161 5.19 -13.34 18.81
CA LEU A 161 3.81 -13.15 18.33
C LEU A 161 2.86 -12.72 19.46
N GLY A 162 3.13 -13.15 20.70
CA GLY A 162 2.36 -12.79 21.89
C GLY A 162 2.92 -11.60 22.67
N SER A 163 3.89 -10.86 22.13
CA SER A 163 4.57 -9.78 22.85
C SER A 163 3.61 -8.63 23.17
N GLN A 164 3.84 -7.95 24.30
CA GLN A 164 3.04 -6.77 24.70
C GLN A 164 3.15 -5.60 23.71
N THR A 165 4.22 -5.55 22.92
CA THR A 165 4.39 -4.58 21.85
C THR A 165 3.38 -4.77 20.70
N GLY A 166 2.76 -5.95 20.59
CA GLY A 166 1.76 -6.30 19.57
C GLY A 166 2.30 -6.33 18.13
N LEU A 167 3.61 -6.13 17.96
CA LEU A 167 4.30 -5.98 16.68
C LEU A 167 5.67 -6.67 16.80
N PRO A 168 5.82 -7.91 16.27
CA PRO A 168 7.06 -8.68 16.42
C PRO A 168 8.34 -7.93 16.04
N PRO A 169 8.41 -7.13 14.95
CA PRO A 169 9.62 -6.36 14.64
C PRO A 169 10.02 -5.37 15.73
N ALA A 170 9.06 -4.77 16.44
CA ALA A 170 9.35 -3.87 17.55
C ALA A 170 9.99 -4.61 18.73
N GLN A 171 9.51 -5.82 19.02
CA GLN A 171 10.08 -6.68 20.04
C GLN A 171 11.49 -7.13 19.66
N ILE A 172 11.70 -7.56 18.41
CA ILE A 172 13.01 -7.94 17.89
C ILE A 172 14.02 -6.80 18.06
N PHE A 173 13.64 -5.55 17.79
CA PHE A 173 14.55 -4.41 17.98
C PHE A 173 14.92 -4.20 19.45
N LEU A 174 13.98 -4.38 20.38
CA LEU A 174 14.25 -4.25 21.81
C LEU A 174 15.20 -5.36 22.30
N ASP A 175 14.92 -6.60 21.89
CA ASP A 175 15.67 -7.78 22.34
C ASP A 175 17.07 -7.82 21.71
N ALA A 176 17.18 -7.59 20.41
CA ALA A 176 18.44 -7.72 19.67
C ALA A 176 19.43 -6.61 20.00
N LEU A 177 18.96 -5.36 20.10
CA LEU A 177 19.83 -4.21 20.31
C LEU A 177 20.25 -4.06 21.78
N ASN A 178 19.48 -4.64 22.72
CA ASN A 178 19.61 -4.43 24.16
C ASN A 178 19.78 -2.94 24.56
N ASN A 179 19.19 -2.05 23.75
CA ASN A 179 19.28 -0.60 23.88
C ASN A 179 17.92 0.00 23.55
N PRO A 180 17.08 0.28 24.56
CA PRO A 180 15.72 0.78 24.35
C PRO A 180 15.67 2.08 23.57
N THR A 181 16.67 2.95 23.71
CA THR A 181 16.75 4.23 22.98
C THR A 181 16.95 4.00 21.50
N MET A 182 17.88 3.12 21.13
CA MET A 182 18.11 2.77 19.72
C MET A 182 16.89 2.06 19.11
N ALA A 183 16.29 1.11 19.84
CA ALA A 183 15.09 0.42 19.38
C ALA A 183 13.93 1.40 19.10
N LYS A 184 13.70 2.37 19.99
CA LYS A 184 12.72 3.46 19.77
C LYS A 184 13.09 4.31 18.56
N PHE A 185 14.37 4.62 18.35
CA PHE A 185 14.82 5.37 17.18
C PHE A 185 14.58 4.61 15.86
N LEU A 186 14.84 3.29 15.81
CA LEU A 186 14.50 2.48 14.64
C LEU A 186 12.98 2.45 14.39
N LEU A 187 12.17 2.35 15.45
CA LEU A 187 10.71 2.44 15.32
C LEU A 187 10.25 3.81 14.85
N PHE A 188 10.93 4.90 15.22
CA PHE A 188 10.66 6.23 14.69
C PHE A 188 10.92 6.29 13.18
N ILE A 189 12.01 5.68 12.70
CA ILE A 189 12.29 5.55 11.25
C ILE A 189 11.15 4.81 10.54
N VAL A 190 10.70 3.68 11.07
CA VAL A 190 9.56 2.91 10.53
C VAL A 190 8.27 3.75 10.53
N CYS A 191 8.01 4.51 11.60
CA CYS A 191 6.86 5.40 11.65
C CYS A 191 6.94 6.51 10.59
N GLY A 192 8.12 7.10 10.37
CA GLY A 192 8.32 8.08 9.30
C GLY A 192 8.07 7.48 7.92
N ALA A 193 8.54 6.26 7.66
CA ALA A 193 8.28 5.56 6.40
C ALA A 193 6.77 5.37 6.17
N GLN A 194 6.06 4.87 7.19
CA GLN A 194 4.61 4.68 7.11
C GLN A 194 3.84 5.99 6.92
N PHE A 195 4.29 7.10 7.53
CA PHE A 195 3.72 8.43 7.33
C PHE A 195 3.83 8.84 5.85
N PHE A 196 5.02 8.72 5.26
CA PHE A 196 5.21 9.05 3.85
C PHE A 196 4.42 8.14 2.91
N CYS A 197 4.29 6.84 3.20
CA CYS A 197 3.42 5.93 2.46
C CYS A 197 1.96 6.39 2.49
N GLY A 198 1.46 6.80 3.65
CA GLY A 198 0.10 7.32 3.81
C GLY A 198 -0.13 8.62 3.02
N MET A 199 0.84 9.54 3.06
CA MET A 199 0.80 10.78 2.27
C MET A 199 0.71 10.48 0.78
N ALA A 200 1.59 9.61 0.26
CA ALA A 200 1.61 9.22 -1.15
C ALA A 200 0.32 8.50 -1.58
N SER A 201 -0.27 7.71 -0.70
CA SER A 201 -1.56 7.03 -0.95
C SER A 201 -2.70 8.03 -1.12
N VAL A 202 -2.76 9.07 -0.29
CA VAL A 202 -3.74 10.16 -0.45
C VAL A 202 -3.50 10.92 -1.75
N THR A 203 -2.22 11.15 -2.11
CA THR A 203 -1.84 11.78 -3.38
C THR A 203 -2.35 10.97 -4.57
N ALA A 204 -2.03 9.68 -4.65
CA ALA A 204 -2.47 8.81 -5.73
C ALA A 204 -4.00 8.74 -5.84
N ASN A 205 -4.68 8.49 -4.71
CA ASN A 205 -6.13 8.32 -4.68
C ASN A 205 -6.88 9.59 -5.13
N SER A 206 -6.42 10.77 -4.70
CA SER A 206 -7.09 12.02 -5.05
C SER A 206 -6.90 12.38 -6.53
N ARG A 207 -5.78 12.01 -7.14
CA ARG A 207 -5.48 12.24 -8.57
C ARG A 207 -6.31 11.31 -9.44
N MET A 208 -6.45 10.05 -9.03
CA MET A 208 -7.37 9.11 -9.66
C MET A 208 -8.82 9.60 -9.57
N SER A 209 -9.27 10.01 -8.39
CA SER A 209 -10.63 10.55 -8.18
C SER A 209 -10.89 11.78 -9.04
N TYR A 210 -9.91 12.68 -9.15
CA TYR A 210 -9.97 13.84 -10.05
C TYR A 210 -10.11 13.43 -11.52
N ALA A 211 -9.27 12.51 -12.01
CA ALA A 211 -9.30 12.06 -13.40
C ALA A 211 -10.64 11.38 -13.75
N PHE A 212 -11.14 10.50 -12.89
CA PHE A 212 -12.46 9.89 -13.05
C PHE A 212 -13.59 10.93 -13.02
N SER A 213 -13.43 11.99 -12.22
CA SER A 213 -14.40 13.09 -12.18
C SER A 213 -14.36 13.96 -13.44
N ARG A 214 -13.18 14.20 -14.02
CA ARG A 214 -13.05 14.89 -15.31
C ARG A 214 -13.82 14.17 -16.41
N ASP A 215 -13.80 12.84 -16.36
CA ASP A 215 -14.44 11.97 -17.35
C ASP A 215 -15.91 11.64 -16.99
N ASN A 216 -16.51 12.36 -16.02
CA ASN A 216 -17.89 12.18 -15.54
C ASN A 216 -18.20 10.75 -15.06
N ALA A 217 -17.23 10.07 -14.47
CA ALA A 217 -17.37 8.68 -14.01
C ALA A 217 -18.03 8.54 -12.63
N ILE A 218 -18.00 9.58 -11.78
CA ILE A 218 -18.51 9.53 -10.41
C ILE A 218 -19.59 10.58 -10.12
N PRO A 219 -20.56 10.28 -9.23
CA PRO A 219 -21.61 11.23 -8.87
C PRO A 219 -21.04 12.56 -8.33
N GLY A 220 -21.58 13.68 -8.82
CA GLY A 220 -21.06 15.01 -8.46
C GLY A 220 -19.71 15.34 -9.10
N SER A 221 -19.34 14.66 -10.19
CA SER A 221 -18.11 14.84 -10.99
C SER A 221 -17.63 16.30 -11.09
N ARG A 222 -18.54 17.23 -11.40
CA ARG A 222 -18.29 18.67 -11.54
C ARG A 222 -17.67 19.33 -10.30
N ILE A 223 -17.90 18.80 -9.11
CA ILE A 223 -17.34 19.33 -7.84
C ILE A 223 -15.91 18.84 -7.67
N TRP A 224 -15.71 17.54 -7.92
CA TRP A 224 -14.45 16.82 -7.67
C TRP A 224 -13.39 17.10 -8.75
N ALA A 225 -13.82 17.38 -9.98
CA ALA A 225 -12.98 17.76 -11.12
C ALA A 225 -12.43 19.20 -11.05
N LYS A 226 -12.69 19.95 -9.96
CA LYS A 226 -12.17 21.33 -9.83
C LYS A 226 -10.74 21.33 -9.29
N VAL A 227 -9.84 22.00 -10.01
CA VAL A 227 -8.46 22.28 -9.56
C VAL A 227 -8.41 23.66 -8.91
N ASN A 228 -7.74 23.75 -7.77
CA ASN A 228 -7.49 25.03 -7.11
C ASN A 228 -6.41 25.81 -7.87
N LYS A 229 -6.77 26.97 -8.43
CA LYS A 229 -5.87 27.81 -9.23
C LYS A 229 -4.64 28.31 -8.47
N ARG A 230 -4.70 28.42 -7.13
CA ARG A 230 -3.56 28.91 -6.32
C ARG A 230 -2.54 27.83 -6.00
N THR A 231 -2.99 26.58 -5.83
CA THR A 231 -2.11 25.48 -5.37
C THR A 231 -1.85 24.44 -6.45
N GLY A 232 -2.59 24.46 -7.56
CA GLY A 232 -2.48 23.48 -8.64
C GLY A 232 -3.03 22.09 -8.28
N THR A 233 -3.73 21.96 -7.15
CA THR A 233 -4.18 20.64 -6.64
C THR A 233 -5.70 20.48 -6.71
N PRO A 234 -6.23 19.25 -6.90
CA PRO A 234 -7.67 18.98 -6.87
C PRO A 234 -8.19 18.89 -5.43
N THR A 235 -8.25 20.02 -4.72
CA THR A 235 -8.57 20.10 -3.28
C THR A 235 -9.86 19.36 -2.90
N ASN A 236 -10.92 19.47 -3.72
CA ASN A 236 -12.20 18.80 -3.43
C ASN A 236 -12.06 17.27 -3.50
N SER A 237 -11.31 16.75 -4.47
CA SER A 237 -11.04 15.32 -4.58
C SER A 237 -10.19 14.79 -3.43
N ILE A 238 -9.24 15.60 -2.92
CA ILE A 238 -8.43 15.23 -1.74
C ILE A 238 -9.32 15.02 -0.53
N TRP A 239 -10.20 15.98 -0.21
CA TRP A 239 -11.08 15.86 0.95
C TRP A 239 -12.16 14.80 0.78
N LEU A 240 -12.64 14.56 -0.45
CA LEU A 240 -13.50 13.41 -0.74
C LEU A 240 -12.82 12.10 -0.33
N CYS A 241 -11.56 11.91 -0.76
CA CYS A 241 -10.78 10.71 -0.43
C CYS A 241 -10.57 10.55 1.08
N VAL A 242 -10.25 11.65 1.78
CA VAL A 242 -10.07 11.65 3.24
C VAL A 242 -11.37 11.23 3.95
N VAL A 243 -12.50 11.85 3.59
CA VAL A 243 -13.80 11.55 4.20
C VAL A 243 -14.24 10.12 3.93
N LEU A 244 -14.14 9.66 2.68
CA LEU A 244 -14.51 8.27 2.33
C LEU A 244 -13.61 7.25 3.05
N SER A 245 -12.32 7.55 3.22
CA SER A 245 -11.41 6.68 3.97
C SER A 245 -11.76 6.62 5.46
N ILE A 246 -12.18 7.73 6.07
CA ILE A 246 -12.66 7.76 7.46
C ILE A 246 -13.93 6.91 7.60
N ILE A 247 -14.90 7.09 6.70
CA ILE A 247 -16.15 6.33 6.69
C ILE A 247 -15.86 4.83 6.53
N LEU A 248 -15.03 4.46 5.55
CA LEU A 248 -14.68 3.07 5.27
C LEU A 248 -13.97 2.39 6.44
N THR A 249 -13.15 3.14 7.20
CA THR A 249 -12.40 2.62 8.34
C THR A 249 -13.20 2.64 9.64
N THR A 250 -14.35 3.33 9.70
CA THR A 250 -15.16 3.46 10.92
C THR A 250 -15.58 2.10 11.54
N PRO A 251 -15.95 1.06 10.78
CA PRO A 251 -16.24 -0.26 11.35
C PRO A 251 -15.08 -0.87 12.16
N ALA A 252 -13.83 -0.49 11.88
CA ALA A 252 -12.66 -0.94 12.62
C ALA A 252 -12.64 -0.50 14.10
N LEU A 253 -13.42 0.52 14.46
CA LEU A 253 -13.59 0.95 15.87
C LEU A 253 -14.22 -0.14 16.73
N PHE A 254 -15.08 -0.97 16.14
CA PHE A 254 -15.92 -1.91 16.86
C PHE A 254 -15.40 -3.35 16.75
N ASN A 255 -14.71 -3.69 15.66
CA ASN A 255 -14.25 -5.05 15.42
C ASN A 255 -12.93 -5.09 14.64
N THR A 256 -11.90 -5.71 15.20
CA THR A 256 -10.60 -5.96 14.55
C THR A 256 -10.75 -6.77 13.25
N THR A 257 -11.74 -7.66 13.19
CA THR A 257 -12.09 -8.42 11.99
C THR A 257 -12.57 -7.51 10.88
N ALA A 258 -13.29 -6.43 11.20
CA ALA A 258 -13.72 -5.44 10.22
C ALA A 258 -12.52 -4.64 9.67
N TYR A 259 -11.52 -4.34 10.50
CA TYR A 259 -10.26 -3.76 10.05
C TYR A 259 -9.55 -4.67 9.03
N LEU A 260 -9.36 -5.95 9.37
CA LEU A 260 -8.72 -6.92 8.48
C LEU A 260 -9.49 -7.12 7.17
N ALA A 261 -10.82 -7.07 7.22
CA ALA A 261 -11.67 -7.12 6.04
C ALA A 261 -11.45 -5.91 5.11
N VAL A 262 -11.41 -4.68 5.66
CA VAL A 262 -11.14 -3.45 4.89
C VAL A 262 -9.76 -3.52 4.22
N THR A 263 -8.73 -3.92 4.97
CA THR A 263 -7.38 -4.09 4.42
C THR A 263 -7.34 -5.12 3.29
N SER A 264 -8.03 -6.25 3.46
CA SER A 264 -8.06 -7.31 2.44
C SER A 264 -8.76 -6.87 1.16
N VAL A 265 -9.84 -6.10 1.25
CA VAL A 265 -10.51 -5.51 0.08
C VAL A 265 -9.60 -4.56 -0.66
N ALA A 266 -8.84 -3.72 0.04
CA ALA A 266 -7.90 -2.81 -0.59
C ALA A 266 -6.90 -3.58 -1.46
N VAL A 267 -6.38 -4.70 -0.97
CA VAL A 267 -5.43 -5.54 -1.72
C VAL A 267 -6.10 -6.23 -2.91
N ILE A 268 -7.19 -6.96 -2.68
CA ILE A 268 -7.86 -7.72 -3.73
C ILE A 268 -8.35 -6.78 -4.84
N GLY A 269 -9.00 -5.68 -4.45
CA GLY A 269 -9.53 -4.69 -5.39
C GLY A 269 -8.42 -4.05 -6.22
N LEU A 270 -7.28 -3.71 -5.60
CA LEU A 270 -6.14 -3.14 -6.29
C LEU A 270 -5.50 -4.13 -7.27
N TYR A 271 -5.33 -5.40 -6.88
CA TYR A 271 -4.81 -6.43 -7.80
C TYR A 271 -5.77 -6.71 -8.97
N ILE A 272 -7.08 -6.72 -8.75
CA ILE A 272 -8.07 -6.79 -9.83
C ILE A 272 -7.91 -5.59 -10.76
N ALA A 273 -7.77 -4.38 -10.20
CA ALA A 273 -7.55 -3.17 -10.99
C ALA A 273 -6.23 -3.21 -11.78
N TYR A 274 -5.17 -3.80 -11.23
CA TYR A 274 -3.87 -3.96 -11.90
C TYR A 274 -3.91 -4.95 -13.05
N VAL A 275 -4.57 -6.10 -12.85
CA VAL A 275 -4.57 -7.17 -13.85
C VAL A 275 -5.55 -6.89 -14.99
N THR A 276 -6.62 -6.15 -14.73
CA THR A 276 -7.66 -5.82 -15.73
C THR A 276 -7.07 -5.17 -17.01
N PRO A 277 -6.30 -4.07 -16.96
CA PRO A 277 -5.70 -3.49 -18.16
C PRO A 277 -4.67 -4.42 -18.81
N VAL A 278 -3.94 -5.22 -18.04
CA VAL A 278 -3.01 -6.23 -18.58
C VAL A 278 -3.76 -7.29 -19.38
N PHE A 279 -4.86 -7.80 -18.84
CA PHE A 279 -5.73 -8.79 -19.48
C PHE A 279 -6.39 -8.22 -20.74
N LEU A 280 -7.01 -7.04 -20.66
CA LEU A 280 -7.63 -6.37 -21.80
C LEU A 280 -6.62 -6.12 -22.92
N ARG A 281 -5.41 -5.65 -22.59
CA ARG A 281 -4.31 -5.52 -23.55
C ARG A 281 -3.92 -6.85 -24.20
N ARG A 282 -4.01 -7.98 -23.49
CA ARG A 282 -3.71 -9.30 -24.09
C ARG A 282 -4.76 -9.76 -25.08
N LEU A 283 -6.01 -9.30 -24.93
CA LEU A 283 -7.12 -9.62 -25.83
C LEU A 283 -7.15 -8.68 -27.05
N ASP A 284 -6.72 -7.43 -26.87
CA ASP A 284 -6.71 -6.42 -27.93
C ASP A 284 -5.54 -6.64 -28.91
N LYS A 285 -5.88 -6.97 -30.16
CA LYS A 285 -4.92 -7.15 -31.26
C LYS A 285 -4.50 -5.82 -31.91
N SER A 286 -5.21 -4.73 -31.65
CA SER A 286 -4.96 -3.41 -32.24
C SER A 286 -3.96 -2.57 -31.45
N PHE A 287 -3.50 -3.07 -30.29
CA PHE A 287 -2.61 -2.34 -29.40
C PHE A 287 -1.27 -1.98 -30.06
N VAL A 288 -0.92 -0.69 -30.03
CA VAL A 288 0.37 -0.17 -30.52
C VAL A 288 1.32 0.03 -29.34
N PRO A 289 2.52 -0.60 -29.34
CA PRO A 289 3.51 -0.41 -28.28
C PRO A 289 3.99 1.04 -28.17
N GLY A 290 4.06 1.54 -26.94
CA GLY A 290 4.68 2.84 -26.64
C GLY A 290 6.21 2.80 -26.67
N PRO A 291 6.86 3.98 -26.45
CA PRO A 291 8.32 4.13 -26.48
C PRO A 291 9.06 3.20 -25.52
N TRP A 292 8.47 2.92 -24.36
CA TRP A 292 8.93 1.89 -23.44
C TRP A 292 8.05 0.64 -23.57
N ASN A 293 8.65 -0.50 -23.86
CA ASN A 293 7.94 -1.78 -23.97
C ASN A 293 8.85 -2.96 -23.63
N LEU A 294 8.23 -4.10 -23.28
CA LEU A 294 8.92 -5.36 -23.00
C LEU A 294 9.22 -6.19 -24.27
N GLY A 295 8.95 -5.63 -25.46
CA GLY A 295 9.04 -6.34 -26.74
C GLY A 295 8.33 -7.70 -26.72
N ARG A 296 9.04 -8.73 -27.19
CA ARG A 296 8.55 -10.12 -27.23
C ARG A 296 8.13 -10.71 -25.88
N TRP A 297 8.70 -10.21 -24.77
CA TRP A 297 8.37 -10.70 -23.43
C TRP A 297 7.03 -10.16 -22.92
N SER A 298 6.46 -9.14 -23.56
CA SER A 298 5.19 -8.53 -23.13
C SER A 298 4.04 -9.54 -23.04
N ALA A 299 4.00 -10.52 -23.95
CA ALA A 299 2.93 -11.53 -23.95
C ALA A 299 3.10 -12.54 -22.81
N VAL A 300 4.31 -13.06 -22.64
CA VAL A 300 4.64 -14.07 -21.61
C VAL A 300 4.45 -13.49 -20.22
N VAL A 301 5.05 -12.33 -19.96
CA VAL A 301 4.93 -11.64 -18.66
C VAL A 301 3.48 -11.26 -18.37
N GLY A 302 2.73 -10.81 -19.39
CA GLY A 302 1.33 -10.46 -19.24
C GLY A 302 0.45 -11.64 -18.80
N TRP A 303 0.58 -12.81 -19.43
CA TRP A 303 -0.18 -14.00 -19.04
C TRP A 303 0.24 -14.56 -17.68
N ILE A 304 1.54 -14.53 -17.37
CA ILE A 304 2.04 -14.91 -16.04
C ILE A 304 1.42 -14.00 -14.97
N ALA A 305 1.39 -12.69 -15.19
CA ALA A 305 0.77 -11.74 -14.27
C ALA A 305 -0.72 -12.03 -14.07
N VAL A 306 -1.46 -12.34 -15.15
CA VAL A 306 -2.88 -12.71 -15.07
C VAL A 306 -3.10 -13.95 -14.21
N VAL A 307 -2.38 -15.03 -14.50
CA VAL A 307 -2.50 -16.29 -13.74
C VAL A 307 -2.09 -16.10 -12.28
N TRP A 308 -0.99 -15.37 -12.04
CA TRP A 308 -0.51 -15.09 -10.70
C TRP A 308 -1.51 -14.30 -9.87
N VAL A 309 -2.08 -13.23 -10.43
CA VAL A 309 -3.09 -12.43 -9.71
C VAL A 309 -4.34 -13.24 -9.43
N VAL A 310 -4.81 -14.08 -10.35
CA VAL A 310 -5.95 -14.98 -10.08
C VAL A 310 -5.65 -15.92 -8.90
N LEU A 311 -4.45 -16.51 -8.87
CA LEU A 311 -4.01 -17.35 -7.76
C LEU A 311 -3.99 -16.57 -6.44
N ILE A 312 -3.42 -15.36 -6.43
CA ILE A 312 -3.34 -14.51 -5.23
C ILE A 312 -4.74 -14.12 -4.73
N ILE A 313 -5.67 -13.74 -5.62
CA ILE A 313 -7.06 -13.43 -5.25
C ILE A 313 -7.71 -14.63 -4.55
N ILE A 314 -7.52 -15.84 -5.08
CA ILE A 314 -8.04 -17.06 -4.43
C ILE A 314 -7.43 -17.23 -3.04
N LEU A 315 -6.12 -17.08 -2.89
CA LEU A 315 -5.46 -17.22 -1.58
C LEU A 315 -5.95 -16.17 -0.56
N PHE A 316 -6.17 -14.92 -0.98
CA PHE A 316 -6.70 -13.87 -0.11
C PHE A 316 -8.15 -14.10 0.37
N VAL A 317 -8.89 -14.98 -0.30
CA VAL A 317 -10.26 -15.39 0.08
C VAL A 317 -10.22 -16.58 1.04
N LEU A 318 -9.15 -17.37 1.04
CA LEU A 318 -9.02 -18.57 1.88
C LEU A 318 -8.65 -18.25 3.34
N PRO A 319 -8.97 -19.13 4.31
CA PRO A 319 -8.78 -18.86 5.73
C PRO A 319 -7.31 -18.93 6.18
N PRO A 320 -6.71 -17.87 6.74
CA PRO A 320 -5.30 -17.84 7.12
C PRO A 320 -4.96 -18.69 8.36
N VAL A 321 -5.96 -19.00 9.18
CA VAL A 321 -5.77 -19.73 10.44
C VAL A 321 -6.86 -20.78 10.65
N ASN A 322 -6.56 -21.78 11.46
CA ASN A 322 -7.45 -22.88 11.85
C ASN A 322 -7.35 -23.11 13.38
N PRO A 323 -8.47 -23.28 14.12
CA PRO A 323 -9.86 -23.42 13.66
C PRO A 323 -10.48 -22.12 13.13
N ILE A 324 -11.44 -22.28 12.23
CA ILE A 324 -12.24 -21.17 11.68
C ILE A 324 -13.40 -20.90 12.63
N THR A 325 -13.38 -19.74 13.29
CA THR A 325 -14.45 -19.22 14.16
C THR A 325 -15.00 -17.94 13.55
N ILE A 326 -16.02 -17.35 14.17
CA ILE A 326 -16.56 -16.04 13.75
C ILE A 326 -15.46 -14.96 13.81
N ASP A 327 -14.57 -15.03 14.79
CA ASP A 327 -13.50 -14.04 14.98
C ASP A 327 -12.28 -14.30 14.08
N THR A 328 -12.13 -15.51 13.52
CA THR A 328 -11.01 -15.85 12.63
C THR A 328 -11.42 -16.05 11.17
N PHE A 329 -12.72 -15.95 10.87
CA PHE A 329 -13.23 -16.08 9.52
C PHE A 329 -12.67 -14.98 8.62
N ASN A 330 -12.29 -15.35 7.40
CA ASN A 330 -11.82 -14.39 6.42
C ASN A 330 -13.01 -13.68 5.74
N TYR A 331 -13.31 -12.45 6.17
CA TYR A 331 -14.40 -11.64 5.61
C TYR A 331 -14.05 -10.89 4.33
N ALA A 332 -12.84 -11.04 3.79
CA ALA A 332 -12.45 -10.44 2.52
C ALA A 332 -13.43 -10.72 1.36
N PRO A 333 -13.96 -11.95 1.16
CA PRO A 333 -14.85 -12.25 0.04
C PRO A 333 -16.16 -11.47 0.11
N VAL A 334 -16.73 -11.36 1.33
CA VAL A 334 -17.96 -10.59 1.57
C VAL A 334 -17.75 -9.13 1.19
N ALA A 335 -16.64 -8.57 1.65
CA ALA A 335 -16.34 -7.16 1.45
C ALA A 335 -16.00 -6.87 -0.03
N VAL A 336 -15.36 -7.79 -0.75
CA VAL A 336 -15.16 -7.72 -2.22
C VAL A 336 -16.50 -7.74 -2.96
N VAL A 337 -17.43 -8.62 -2.59
CA VAL A 337 -18.77 -8.67 -3.21
C VAL A 337 -19.52 -7.36 -2.98
N VAL A 338 -19.47 -6.79 -1.77
CA VAL A 338 -20.08 -5.49 -1.47
C VAL A 338 -19.53 -4.39 -2.36
N VAL A 339 -18.20 -4.29 -2.50
CA VAL A 339 -17.59 -3.27 -3.37
C VAL A 339 -17.94 -3.50 -4.84
N ALA A 340 -17.89 -4.75 -5.32
CA ALA A 340 -18.26 -5.07 -6.70
C ALA A 340 -19.72 -4.70 -7.00
N LEU A 341 -20.65 -4.99 -6.08
CA LEU A 341 -22.06 -4.61 -6.21
C LEU A 341 -22.22 -3.09 -6.22
N LEU A 342 -21.54 -2.36 -5.34
CA LEU A 342 -21.55 -0.90 -5.34
C LEU A 342 -21.05 -0.33 -6.68
N SER A 343 -19.94 -0.86 -7.21
CA SER A 343 -19.41 -0.44 -8.52
C SER A 343 -20.38 -0.73 -9.66
N ILE A 344 -21.02 -1.91 -9.68
CA ILE A 344 -22.02 -2.28 -10.69
C ILE A 344 -23.24 -1.35 -10.60
N VAL A 345 -23.76 -1.11 -9.40
CA VAL A 345 -24.90 -0.22 -9.18
C VAL A 345 -24.57 1.19 -9.64
N LEU A 346 -23.40 1.74 -9.26
CA LEU A 346 -22.96 3.06 -9.70
C LEU A 346 -22.76 3.15 -11.22
N TRP A 347 -22.24 2.10 -11.85
CA TRP A 347 -22.11 2.04 -13.30
C TRP A 347 -23.47 2.10 -14.00
N PHE A 348 -24.44 1.28 -13.59
CA PHE A 348 -25.76 1.27 -14.24
C PHE A 348 -26.63 2.48 -13.88
N ALA A 349 -26.48 3.03 -12.66
CA ALA A 349 -27.22 4.21 -12.23
C ALA A 349 -26.70 5.51 -12.85
N TYR A 350 -25.38 5.62 -13.05
CA TYR A 350 -24.73 6.87 -13.47
C TYR A 350 -23.73 6.65 -14.63
N GLY A 351 -22.70 5.81 -14.41
CA GLY A 351 -21.56 5.70 -15.32
C GLY A 351 -21.91 5.39 -16.77
N LYS A 352 -22.87 4.48 -17.03
CA LYS A 352 -23.29 4.09 -18.38
C LYS A 352 -23.83 5.27 -19.21
N ARG A 353 -24.37 6.31 -18.57
CA ARG A 353 -24.96 7.48 -19.24
C ARG A 353 -23.96 8.60 -19.40
N ASP A 354 -23.18 8.85 -18.35
CA ASP A 354 -22.39 10.09 -18.23
C ASP A 354 -20.88 9.89 -18.47
N PHE A 355 -20.36 8.67 -18.31
CA PHE A 355 -18.93 8.39 -18.49
C PHE A 355 -18.48 8.65 -19.92
N MET A 356 -17.50 9.54 -20.10
CA MET A 356 -16.98 9.98 -21.40
C MET A 356 -18.04 10.59 -22.34
N ALA A 357 -19.23 10.94 -21.83
CA ALA A 357 -20.32 11.48 -22.63
C ALA A 357 -20.04 12.92 -23.15
N SER A 358 -19.08 13.64 -22.56
CA SER A 358 -18.73 15.02 -22.90
C SER A 358 -17.49 15.16 -23.79
N SER A 359 -17.36 14.32 -24.83
CA SER A 359 -16.30 14.45 -25.84
C SER A 359 -16.37 15.72 -26.70
N VAL A 360 -17.36 16.60 -26.48
CA VAL A 360 -17.58 17.84 -27.23
C VAL A 360 -17.15 19.10 -26.45
N GLU A 361 -16.78 18.99 -25.16
CA GLU A 361 -16.40 20.17 -24.35
C GLU A 361 -15.24 19.85 -23.38
N ALA A 362 -14.23 19.13 -23.87
CA ALA A 362 -12.95 18.93 -23.17
C ALA A 362 -12.08 20.22 -23.13
N GLU A 363 -12.70 21.40 -23.17
CA GLU A 363 -12.07 22.71 -22.92
C GLU A 363 -12.21 23.08 -21.42
N HIS A 364 -12.07 22.10 -20.54
CA HIS A 364 -12.15 22.31 -19.10
C HIS A 364 -10.81 22.01 -18.41
N LEU A 365 -10.09 23.11 -18.20
CA LEU A 365 -9.30 23.40 -16.98
C LEU A 365 -8.00 22.62 -16.74
N THR A 366 -7.28 22.23 -17.78
CA THR A 366 -5.83 22.02 -17.67
C THR A 366 -5.11 23.19 -18.33
N LEU A 367 -4.29 23.91 -17.57
CA LEU A 367 -3.25 24.77 -18.15
C LEU A 367 -2.43 23.90 -19.11
N ALA A 368 -2.16 24.41 -20.31
CA ALA A 368 -1.33 23.70 -21.28
C ALA A 368 0.00 23.29 -20.61
N PRO A 369 0.54 22.08 -20.88
CA PRO A 369 1.77 21.58 -20.26
C PRO A 369 2.94 22.57 -20.38
N GLU A 370 2.96 23.34 -21.47
CA GLU A 370 3.92 24.43 -21.74
C GLU A 370 3.92 25.49 -20.64
N LYS A 371 2.74 25.87 -20.11
CA LYS A 371 2.61 26.88 -19.04
C LYS A 371 2.94 26.35 -17.64
N LEU A 372 2.90 25.03 -17.42
CA LEU A 372 3.26 24.40 -16.15
C LEU A 372 4.77 24.16 -16.01
N LEU A 373 5.52 24.26 -17.11
CA LEU A 373 6.98 24.03 -17.15
C LEU A 373 7.79 25.33 -17.22
N GLU A 374 7.10 26.47 -17.37
CA GLU A 374 7.69 27.82 -17.43
C GLU A 374 7.66 28.57 -16.08
N GLU A 375 7.00 28.02 -15.05
CA GLU A 375 7.08 28.45 -13.64
C GLU A 375 7.81 27.40 -12.79
#